data_AF-A0AA36D397-F1
#
_entry.id   AF-A0AA36D397-F1
#
_cell.length_a   1.000
_cell.length_b   1.000
_cell.length_c   1.000
_cell.angle_alpha   90.00
_cell.angle_beta   90.00
_cell.angle_gamma   90.00
#
_symmetry.space_group_name_H-M   'P 1'
#
loop_
_entity.id
_entity.type
_entity.pdbx_description
1 polymer ?
#
loop_
_entity_poly.entity_id
_entity_poly.type
_entity_poly.pdbx_seq_one_letter_code
_entity_poly.pdbx_strand_id
1 'polypeptide(L)'
;MLLKICLLAALLELVAADCDATTQAAIVQCYTPYLQYYGLAPSNGILPGYLGVAGAIETKLDQLGQKAAQDLCDHTTVLGSCLNATMINSFDVDCYNHIVIGSNRSESSLYIEEQAIHDYECGAGLQVYLAEFYCVRAARNNNQPAIQQCDTNLNNDLANGIEFCKAYDKYISCNSAIYAKACDYNAGVLMCNIFQHGMDSVVGYCDQGGKLTASVAFLALLQLVAADCDANTQAAIVQCYTPFLQYYGLSPSNGVLPPYMDMATAMSNKFDQQGKQAAADMCAHTQVLNTCLNSTMYPIDSACYNHIVVGQNTSESYLYMEDAAIHDYECGAGAQVFFAEFYCSRAAQINNADKIQQCQTDLNNDINNGMAVCKAYDKYISCNSVIYAKACDFNAGVLICNLFTISLDSVYNYCDNNGQLTPCPNYRVNPKFLIRPIVF
;
A
#
# COMPACT_ATOMS: atom_id res chain seq x y z
N MET A 1 24.96 1.81 13.11
CA MET A 1 25.39 3.12 13.65
C MET A 1 24.15 3.99 13.58
N LEU A 2 23.48 4.11 14.73
CA LEU A 2 22.09 4.55 14.87
C LEU A 2 22.01 6.07 14.71
N LEU A 3 21.37 6.54 13.63
CA LEU A 3 21.05 7.95 13.53
C LEU A 3 19.79 8.25 14.32
N LYS A 4 19.97 9.21 15.23
CA LYS A 4 18.96 9.77 16.12
C LYS A 4 17.94 10.56 15.30
N ILE A 5 16.68 10.14 15.34
CA ILE A 5 15.53 11.03 15.14
C ILE A 5 14.86 11.18 16.51
N CYS A 6 15.47 11.99 17.37
CA CYS A 6 14.81 12.54 18.55
C CYS A 6 14.27 13.91 18.17
N LEU A 7 13.04 13.98 17.66
CA LEU A 7 12.29 15.24 17.61
C LEU A 7 10.83 14.96 17.31
N LEU A 8 10.05 14.59 18.34
CA LEU A 8 8.61 14.91 18.48
C LEU A 8 8.06 14.40 19.82
N ALA A 9 8.50 15.06 20.89
CA ALA A 9 7.81 15.03 22.17
C ALA A 9 7.14 16.38 22.38
N ALA A 10 6.00 16.62 21.72
CA ALA A 10 4.99 17.58 22.17
C ALA A 10 3.75 17.51 21.28
N LEU A 11 2.58 17.54 21.94
CA LEU A 11 1.23 17.65 21.40
C LEU A 11 0.63 16.38 20.77
N LEU A 12 -0.01 15.58 21.63
CA LEU A 12 -1.27 14.89 21.32
C LEU A 12 -1.93 14.50 22.64
N GLU A 13 -2.91 15.31 23.07
CA GLU A 13 -4.02 14.86 23.92
C GLU A 13 -5.20 14.67 22.97
N LEU A 14 -5.61 13.43 22.67
CA LEU A 14 -7.01 13.13 22.35
C LEU A 14 -7.31 11.62 22.39
N VAL A 15 -8.37 11.30 23.14
CA VAL A 15 -9.15 10.05 23.25
C VAL A 15 -8.40 8.82 23.80
N ALA A 16 -8.45 8.67 25.13
CA ALA A 16 -7.99 7.48 25.84
C ALA A 16 -8.73 6.23 25.35
N ALA A 17 -8.02 5.34 24.65
CA ALA A 17 -8.31 3.92 24.75
C ALA A 17 -7.90 3.47 26.17
N ASP A 18 -8.67 2.61 26.82
CA ASP A 18 -8.37 2.11 28.17
C ASP A 18 -7.08 1.25 28.16
N CYS A 19 -5.91 1.89 28.20
CA CYS A 19 -4.64 1.22 28.45
C CYS A 19 -4.47 0.91 29.94
N ASP A 20 -5.34 0.05 30.47
CA ASP A 20 -5.21 -0.46 31.81
C ASP A 20 -4.09 -1.52 31.94
N ALA A 21 -3.82 -1.97 33.16
CA ALA A 21 -2.81 -2.99 33.42
C ALA A 21 -3.10 -4.33 32.71
N THR A 22 -4.36 -4.61 32.38
CA THR A 22 -4.77 -5.82 31.66
C THR A 22 -4.37 -5.73 30.19
N THR A 23 -4.65 -4.58 29.55
CA THR A 23 -4.24 -4.28 28.18
C THR A 23 -2.71 -4.31 28.06
N GLN A 24 -2.00 -3.69 29.00
CA GLN A 24 -0.53 -3.71 29.05
C GLN A 24 0.03 -5.13 29.15
N ALA A 25 -0.52 -5.97 30.03
CA ALA A 25 -0.10 -7.36 30.17
C ALA A 25 -0.38 -8.18 28.90
N ALA A 26 -1.50 -7.93 28.23
CA ALA A 26 -1.86 -8.61 26.98
C ALA A 26 -0.90 -8.26 25.84
N ILE A 27 -0.52 -6.99 25.68
CA ILE A 27 0.50 -6.58 24.68
C ILE A 27 1.82 -7.30 24.93
N VAL A 28 2.30 -7.28 26.19
CA VAL A 28 3.55 -7.96 26.56
C VAL A 28 3.49 -9.45 26.28
N GLN A 29 2.33 -10.08 26.54
CA GLN A 29 2.10 -11.48 26.22
C GLN A 29 2.17 -11.75 24.70
N CYS A 30 1.64 -10.85 23.86
CA CYS A 30 1.73 -10.96 22.40
C CYS A 30 3.18 -10.83 21.89
N TYR A 31 3.96 -9.90 22.44
CA TYR A 31 5.37 -9.72 22.07
C TYR A 31 6.30 -10.83 22.60
N THR A 32 5.90 -11.57 23.63
CA THR A 32 6.76 -12.60 24.24
C THR A 32 7.26 -13.65 23.24
N PRO A 33 6.40 -14.35 22.46
CA PRO A 33 6.86 -15.32 21.47
C PRO A 33 7.68 -14.69 20.34
N TYR A 34 7.31 -13.46 19.93
CA TYR A 34 8.06 -12.70 18.92
C TYR A 34 9.50 -12.40 19.39
N LEU A 35 9.66 -11.84 20.58
CA LEU A 35 10.97 -11.53 21.18
C LEU A 35 11.80 -12.79 21.45
N GLN A 36 11.17 -13.89 21.88
CA GLN A 36 11.87 -15.16 22.12
C GLN A 36 12.54 -15.70 20.87
N TYR A 37 11.92 -15.53 19.69
CA TYR A 37 12.55 -15.91 18.43
C TYR A 37 13.89 -15.20 18.25
N TYR A 38 13.98 -13.91 18.59
CA TYR A 38 15.19 -13.09 18.54
C TYR A 38 16.12 -13.24 19.76
N GLY A 39 15.84 -14.20 20.66
CA GLY A 39 16.66 -14.41 21.87
C GLY A 39 16.48 -13.30 22.91
N LEU A 40 15.37 -12.56 22.85
CA LEU A 40 15.00 -11.51 23.77
C LEU A 40 13.82 -11.96 24.64
N ALA A 41 13.61 -11.27 25.75
CA ALA A 41 12.46 -11.50 26.62
C ALA A 41 12.03 -10.20 27.30
N PRO A 42 10.72 -9.99 27.53
CA PRO A 42 10.27 -8.96 28.45
C PRO A 42 10.81 -9.19 29.87
N SER A 43 11.07 -8.10 30.59
CA SER A 43 11.53 -8.12 31.98
C SER A 43 10.52 -7.40 32.87
N ASN A 44 9.97 -8.08 33.87
CA ASN A 44 8.96 -7.53 34.80
C ASN A 44 7.75 -6.87 34.11
N GLY A 45 7.27 -7.46 33.01
CA GLY A 45 6.16 -6.90 32.25
C GLY A 45 6.55 -5.72 31.35
N ILE A 46 7.85 -5.54 31.08
CA ILE A 46 8.36 -4.45 30.24
C ILE A 46 9.15 -5.05 29.05
N LEU A 47 8.82 -4.62 27.84
CA LEU A 47 9.49 -4.93 26.57
C LEU A 47 10.91 -4.34 26.55
N PRO A 48 11.89 -5.01 25.89
CA PRO A 48 13.24 -4.46 25.70
C PRO A 48 13.23 -3.08 25.02
N GLY A 49 14.30 -2.30 25.18
CA GLY A 49 14.49 -1.11 24.34
C GLY A 49 14.53 -1.50 22.86
N TYR A 50 13.85 -0.74 22.01
CA TYR A 50 13.64 -1.05 20.59
C TYR A 50 14.97 -1.23 19.85
N LEU A 51 15.99 -0.44 20.18
CA LEU A 51 17.33 -0.59 19.59
C LEU A 51 17.93 -1.99 19.80
N GLY A 52 17.63 -2.63 20.92
CA GLY A 52 18.03 -4.01 21.19
C GLY A 52 17.26 -5.01 20.33
N VAL A 53 15.96 -4.75 20.10
CA VAL A 53 15.10 -5.55 19.22
C VAL A 53 15.55 -5.45 17.77
N ALA A 54 15.64 -4.23 17.23
CA ALA A 54 16.10 -3.98 15.86
C ALA A 54 17.49 -4.59 15.62
N GLY A 55 18.42 -4.46 16.58
CA GLY A 55 19.73 -5.10 16.48
C GLY A 55 19.69 -6.63 16.43
N ALA A 56 18.77 -7.26 17.17
CA ALA A 56 18.60 -8.71 17.16
C ALA A 56 17.93 -9.21 15.86
N ILE A 57 16.97 -8.45 15.32
CA ILE A 57 16.38 -8.69 13.99
C ILE A 57 17.47 -8.62 12.92
N GLU A 58 18.23 -7.52 12.89
CA GLU A 58 19.31 -7.30 11.93
C GLU A 58 20.37 -8.40 11.99
N THR A 59 20.74 -8.85 13.20
CA THR A 59 21.68 -9.96 13.39
C THR A 59 21.17 -11.24 12.74
N LYS A 60 19.88 -11.55 12.86
CA LYS A 60 19.29 -12.72 12.18
C LYS A 60 19.25 -12.55 10.67
N LEU A 61 18.87 -11.37 10.18
CA LEU A 61 18.83 -11.09 8.75
C LEU A 61 20.22 -11.20 8.13
N ASP A 62 21.28 -10.78 8.83
CA ASP A 62 22.68 -10.97 8.39
C ASP A 62 23.11 -12.45 8.42
N GLN A 63 22.66 -13.23 9.41
CA GLN A 63 23.06 -14.63 9.57
C GLN A 63 22.35 -15.59 8.61
N LEU A 64 21.06 -15.37 8.36
CA LEU A 64 20.19 -16.31 7.64
C LEU A 64 19.69 -15.76 6.29
N GLY A 65 19.96 -14.50 5.98
CA GLY A 65 19.58 -13.87 4.72
C GLY A 65 18.05 -13.83 4.52
N GLN A 66 17.61 -14.04 3.28
CA GLN A 66 16.18 -14.07 2.91
C GLN A 66 15.35 -15.06 3.73
N LYS A 67 15.95 -16.13 4.26
CA LYS A 67 15.23 -17.05 5.14
C LYS A 67 14.78 -16.35 6.43
N ALA A 68 15.64 -15.53 7.05
CA ALA A 68 15.23 -14.75 8.22
C ALA A 68 14.19 -13.68 7.87
N ALA A 69 14.17 -13.15 6.65
CA ALA A 69 13.11 -12.26 6.19
C ALA A 69 11.75 -12.97 6.10
N GLN A 70 11.73 -14.21 5.64
CA GLN A 70 10.53 -15.05 5.65
C GLN A 70 10.10 -15.41 7.08
N ASP A 71 11.05 -15.86 7.91
CA ASP A 71 10.78 -16.19 9.31
C ASP A 71 10.28 -14.96 10.10
N LEU A 72 10.83 -13.76 9.82
CA LEU A 72 10.35 -12.48 10.36
C LEU A 72 8.86 -12.30 10.04
N CYS A 73 8.44 -12.54 8.80
CA CYS A 73 7.05 -12.40 8.40
C CYS A 73 6.10 -13.41 9.06
N ASP A 74 6.52 -14.65 9.25
CA ASP A 74 5.75 -15.63 10.02
C ASP A 74 5.55 -15.16 11.47
N HIS A 75 6.60 -14.64 12.11
CA HIS A 75 6.55 -14.16 13.48
C HIS A 75 5.78 -12.84 13.64
N THR A 76 5.92 -11.90 12.70
CA THR A 76 5.14 -10.65 12.66
C THR A 76 3.66 -10.94 12.46
N THR A 77 3.30 -11.88 11.58
CA THR A 77 1.89 -12.25 11.33
C THR A 77 1.22 -12.79 12.61
N VAL A 78 1.95 -13.62 13.38
CA VAL A 78 1.48 -14.12 14.68
C VAL A 78 1.34 -12.99 15.70
N LEU A 79 2.31 -12.08 15.76
CA LEU A 79 2.27 -10.91 16.63
C LEU A 79 1.07 -10.01 16.30
N GLY A 80 0.92 -9.60 15.04
CA GLY A 80 -0.18 -8.76 14.57
C GLY A 80 -1.55 -9.41 14.81
N SER A 81 -1.68 -10.72 14.60
CA SER A 81 -2.91 -11.48 14.94
C SER A 81 -3.24 -11.43 16.43
N CYS A 82 -2.22 -11.53 17.29
CA CYS A 82 -2.39 -11.44 18.74
C CYS A 82 -2.80 -10.03 19.17
N LEU A 83 -2.11 -8.99 18.66
CA LEU A 83 -2.40 -7.59 18.96
C LEU A 83 -3.82 -7.20 18.50
N ASN A 84 -4.23 -7.60 17.28
CA ASN A 84 -5.59 -7.36 16.79
C ASN A 84 -6.66 -8.05 17.64
N ALA A 85 -6.41 -9.27 18.11
CA ALA A 85 -7.34 -10.01 18.97
C ALA A 85 -7.55 -9.36 20.35
N THR A 86 -6.62 -8.51 20.79
CA THR A 86 -6.75 -7.76 22.05
C THR A 86 -7.64 -6.50 21.95
N MET A 87 -8.29 -6.25 20.80
CA MET A 87 -9.12 -5.05 20.53
C MET A 87 -8.38 -3.72 20.74
N ILE A 88 -7.05 -3.74 20.57
CA ILE A 88 -6.24 -2.53 20.52
C ILE A 88 -6.43 -1.98 19.10
N ASN A 89 -7.54 -1.29 18.89
CA ASN A 89 -7.96 -0.78 17.58
C ASN A 89 -7.12 0.40 17.07
N SER A 90 -6.10 0.81 17.81
CA SER A 90 -5.12 1.77 17.35
C SER A 90 -3.87 1.62 18.21
N PHE A 91 -2.73 1.68 17.55
CA PHE A 91 -1.40 1.75 18.14
C PHE A 91 -1.28 2.99 19.06
N ASP A 92 -1.82 2.90 20.27
CA ASP A 92 -1.79 3.97 21.24
C ASP A 92 -0.36 4.08 21.82
N VAL A 93 0.36 5.10 21.37
CA VAL A 93 1.70 5.47 21.83
C VAL A 93 1.74 5.58 23.36
N ASP A 94 0.66 6.04 23.98
CA ASP A 94 0.60 6.18 25.44
C ASP A 94 0.47 4.82 26.12
N CYS A 95 -0.08 3.81 25.46
CA CYS A 95 -0.09 2.45 25.99
C CYS A 95 1.29 1.79 25.94
N TYR A 96 2.01 1.94 24.83
CA TYR A 96 3.39 1.46 24.69
C TYR A 96 4.35 2.15 25.66
N ASN A 97 4.10 3.43 26.02
CA ASN A 97 4.92 4.16 27.00
C ASN A 97 5.01 3.50 28.37
N HIS A 98 3.97 2.76 28.76
CA HIS A 98 3.91 2.07 30.04
C HIS A 98 4.63 0.71 30.05
N ILE A 99 4.92 0.15 28.86
CA ILE A 99 5.39 -1.23 28.72
C ILE A 99 6.72 -1.37 27.99
N VAL A 100 7.41 -0.30 27.60
CA VAL A 100 8.75 -0.36 26.98
C VAL A 100 9.85 0.15 27.93
N ILE A 101 10.99 -0.55 28.00
CA ILE A 101 12.15 -0.15 28.82
C ILE A 101 12.62 1.23 28.35
N GLY A 102 12.64 2.20 29.27
CA GLY A 102 13.02 3.58 28.99
C GLY A 102 11.86 4.58 28.95
N SER A 103 10.61 4.08 28.93
CA SER A 103 9.33 4.81 29.12
C SER A 103 9.34 6.25 28.57
N ASN A 104 9.76 6.40 27.33
CA ASN A 104 9.65 7.67 26.62
C ASN A 104 8.94 7.42 25.29
N ARG A 105 8.14 8.41 24.87
CA ARG A 105 7.34 8.35 23.63
C ARG A 105 8.14 7.90 22.41
N SER A 106 9.44 8.20 22.36
CA SER A 106 10.31 7.82 21.24
C SER A 106 10.44 6.31 21.09
N GLU A 107 10.69 5.57 22.18
CA GLU A 107 10.84 4.11 22.12
C GLU A 107 9.51 3.43 21.75
N SER A 108 8.40 3.95 22.27
CA SER A 108 7.05 3.47 21.99
C SER A 108 6.66 3.66 20.53
N SER A 109 6.94 4.83 19.96
CA SER A 109 6.68 5.11 18.55
C SER A 109 7.47 4.19 17.62
N LEU A 110 8.69 3.79 17.98
CA LEU A 110 9.50 2.89 17.16
C LEU A 110 8.92 1.47 17.09
N TYR A 111 8.31 0.96 18.17
CA TYR A 111 7.61 -0.33 18.12
C TYR A 111 6.38 -0.30 17.21
N ILE A 112 5.69 0.84 17.17
CA ILE A 112 4.50 1.07 16.35
C ILE A 112 4.91 1.19 14.87
N GLU A 113 5.92 2.01 14.61
CA GLU A 113 6.52 2.22 13.29
C GLU A 113 6.99 0.89 12.68
N GLU A 114 7.74 0.10 13.45
CA GLU A 114 8.25 -1.20 13.02
C GLU A 114 7.13 -2.17 12.69
N GLN A 115 6.05 -2.19 13.49
CA GLN A 115 4.93 -3.08 13.21
C GLN A 115 4.27 -2.71 11.88
N ALA A 116 4.05 -1.42 11.61
CA ALA A 116 3.48 -0.97 10.34
C ALA A 116 4.39 -1.24 9.15
N ILE A 117 5.71 -1.06 9.32
CA ILE A 117 6.71 -1.43 8.32
C ILE A 117 6.64 -2.93 8.02
N HIS A 118 6.62 -3.78 9.04
CA HIS A 118 6.56 -5.21 8.84
C HIS A 118 5.21 -5.67 8.27
N ASP A 119 4.10 -5.04 8.63
CA ASP A 119 2.79 -5.34 8.03
C ASP A 119 2.82 -5.08 6.51
N TYR A 120 3.54 -4.04 6.06
CA TYR A 120 3.81 -3.82 4.65
C TYR A 120 4.79 -4.85 4.08
N GLU A 121 5.99 -4.99 4.65
CA GLU A 121 7.04 -5.90 4.16
C GLU A 121 6.58 -7.36 4.10
N CYS A 122 5.67 -7.77 4.98
CA CYS A 122 5.15 -9.13 5.08
C CYS A 122 3.77 -9.31 4.44
N GLY A 123 3.12 -8.21 4.06
CA GLY A 123 1.88 -8.17 3.29
C GLY A 123 2.15 -7.78 1.84
N ALA A 124 1.68 -6.59 1.46
CA ALA A 124 1.71 -6.10 0.08
C ALA A 124 3.13 -5.98 -0.51
N GLY A 125 4.12 -5.70 0.34
CA GLY A 125 5.52 -5.53 -0.05
C GLY A 125 6.32 -6.84 -0.19
N LEU A 126 5.80 -7.99 0.27
CA LEU A 126 6.60 -9.21 0.47
C LEU A 126 7.37 -9.68 -0.76
N GLN A 127 6.72 -9.68 -1.93
CA GLN A 127 7.37 -10.12 -3.15
C GLN A 127 8.57 -9.23 -3.51
N VAL A 128 8.40 -7.91 -3.39
CA VAL A 128 9.45 -6.93 -3.69
C VAL A 128 10.52 -6.95 -2.60
N TYR A 129 10.12 -7.03 -1.33
CA TYR A 129 11.02 -7.13 -0.19
C TYR A 129 11.98 -8.33 -0.31
N LEU A 130 11.45 -9.51 -0.65
CA LEU A 130 12.27 -10.69 -0.86
C LEU A 130 13.14 -10.57 -2.11
N ALA A 131 12.60 -10.05 -3.22
CA ALA A 131 13.36 -9.87 -4.46
C ALA A 131 14.57 -8.93 -4.26
N GLU A 132 14.37 -7.81 -3.56
CA GLU A 132 15.36 -6.76 -3.36
C GLU A 132 16.23 -6.94 -2.10
N PHE A 133 15.94 -7.95 -1.27
CA PHE A 133 16.51 -8.14 0.07
C PHE A 133 18.02 -7.92 0.14
N TYR A 134 18.79 -8.65 -0.68
CA TYR A 134 20.25 -8.57 -0.63
C TYR A 134 20.77 -7.22 -1.14
N CYS A 135 20.11 -6.67 -2.15
CA CYS A 135 20.54 -5.42 -2.73
C CYS A 135 20.29 -4.25 -1.77
N VAL A 136 19.09 -4.13 -1.23
CA VAL A 136 18.73 -3.06 -0.28
C VAL A 136 19.63 -3.10 0.95
N ARG A 137 19.95 -4.28 1.48
CA ARG A 137 20.91 -4.40 2.60
C ARG A 137 22.32 -3.95 2.23
N ALA A 138 22.82 -4.35 1.07
CA ALA A 138 24.12 -3.89 0.58
C ALA A 138 24.13 -2.37 0.33
N ALA A 139 23.07 -1.84 -0.29
CA ALA A 139 22.88 -0.43 -0.55
C ALA A 139 22.86 0.39 0.73
N ARG A 140 22.13 -0.07 1.77
CA ARG A 140 22.10 0.55 3.09
C ARG A 140 23.51 0.70 3.66
N ASN A 141 24.32 -0.35 3.60
CA ASN A 141 25.68 -0.33 4.15
C ASN A 141 26.63 0.55 3.33
N ASN A 142 26.54 0.49 2.00
CA ASN A 142 27.43 1.21 1.09
C ASN A 142 27.10 2.71 0.98
N ASN A 143 25.85 3.11 1.23
CA ASN A 143 25.38 4.49 1.09
C ASN A 143 25.07 5.17 2.43
N GLN A 144 25.60 4.65 3.55
CA GLN A 144 25.42 5.25 4.88
C GLN A 144 25.64 6.77 4.92
N PRO A 145 26.68 7.36 4.28
CA PRO A 145 26.85 8.82 4.30
C PRO A 145 25.71 9.58 3.61
N ALA A 146 25.15 9.03 2.52
CA ALA A 146 24.05 9.66 1.80
C ALA A 146 22.73 9.56 2.58
N ILE A 147 22.48 8.41 3.22
CA ILE A 147 21.32 8.22 4.10
C ILE A 147 21.38 9.22 5.26
N GLN A 148 22.56 9.36 5.89
CA GLN A 148 22.79 10.35 6.96
C GLN A 148 22.59 11.80 6.50
N GLN A 149 22.86 12.08 5.23
CA GLN A 149 22.57 13.40 4.66
C GLN A 149 21.06 13.63 4.53
N CYS A 150 20.26 12.61 4.18
CA CYS A 150 18.81 12.70 4.18
C CYS A 150 18.27 13.03 5.59
N ASP A 151 18.76 12.35 6.62
CA ASP A 151 18.40 12.62 8.01
C ASP A 151 18.80 14.05 8.44
N THR A 152 19.99 14.51 8.02
CA THR A 152 20.46 15.87 8.30
C THR A 152 19.57 16.92 7.63
N ASN A 153 19.16 16.67 6.38
CA ASN A 153 18.27 17.56 5.66
C ASN A 153 16.89 17.64 6.31
N LEU A 154 16.34 16.51 6.76
CA LEU A 154 15.08 16.48 7.50
C LEU A 154 15.15 17.35 8.76
N ASN A 155 16.19 17.16 9.58
CA ASN A 155 16.37 17.94 10.80
C ASN A 155 16.52 19.45 10.52
N ASN A 156 17.25 19.81 9.46
CA ASN A 156 17.40 21.20 9.05
C ASN A 156 16.07 21.79 8.56
N ASP A 157 15.30 21.05 7.78
CA ASP A 157 14.00 21.49 7.28
C ASP A 157 13.03 21.77 8.43
N LEU A 158 12.94 20.85 9.39
CA LEU A 158 12.14 21.03 10.61
C LEU A 158 12.63 22.22 11.44
N ALA A 159 13.94 22.39 11.63
CA ALA A 159 14.51 23.52 12.37
C ALA A 159 14.25 24.87 11.69
N ASN A 160 14.14 24.88 10.36
CA ASN A 160 13.82 26.06 9.57
C ASN A 160 12.31 26.31 9.44
N GLY A 161 11.47 25.55 10.14
CA GLY A 161 10.03 25.72 10.17
C GLY A 161 9.32 25.23 8.91
N ILE A 162 9.95 24.35 8.12
CA ILE A 162 9.24 23.63 7.07
C ILE A 162 8.20 22.72 7.74
N GLU A 163 7.00 22.72 7.16
CA GLU A 163 5.90 21.87 7.60
C GLU A 163 6.35 20.40 7.70
N PHE A 164 6.02 19.76 8.82
CA PHE A 164 6.48 18.42 9.18
C PHE A 164 6.35 17.42 8.02
N CYS A 165 5.16 17.32 7.44
CA CYS A 165 4.86 16.37 6.38
C CYS A 165 5.67 16.67 5.10
N LYS A 166 5.83 17.94 4.74
CA LYS A 166 6.69 18.34 3.61
C LYS A 166 8.17 18.04 3.85
N ALA A 167 8.65 18.18 5.08
CA ALA A 167 10.03 17.87 5.43
C ALA A 167 10.27 16.35 5.36
N TYR A 168 9.32 15.56 5.85
CA TYR A 168 9.40 14.10 5.79
C TYR A 168 9.20 13.54 4.38
N ASP A 169 8.38 14.17 3.53
CA ASP A 169 8.29 13.79 2.11
C ASP A 169 9.66 13.82 1.43
N LYS A 170 10.39 14.92 1.64
CA LYS A 170 11.76 15.07 1.14
C LYS A 170 12.68 14.01 1.72
N TYR A 171 12.49 13.65 2.99
CA TYR A 171 13.25 12.59 3.64
C TYR A 171 13.03 11.22 3.00
N ILE A 172 11.77 10.80 2.86
CA ILE A 172 11.40 9.52 2.25
C ILE A 172 11.99 9.44 0.86
N SER A 173 11.84 10.51 0.10
CA SER A 173 12.25 10.55 -1.29
C SER A 173 13.76 10.58 -1.51
N CYS A 174 14.48 11.27 -0.62
CA CYS A 174 15.93 11.24 -0.58
C CYS A 174 16.42 9.80 -0.37
N ASN A 175 15.81 9.06 0.56
CA ASN A 175 16.16 7.66 0.80
C ASN A 175 15.77 6.79 -0.39
N SER A 176 14.54 6.86 -0.88
CA SER A 176 14.08 6.08 -2.04
C SER A 176 14.99 6.26 -3.24
N ALA A 177 15.48 7.48 -3.50
CA ALA A 177 16.42 7.75 -4.59
C ALA A 177 17.79 7.08 -4.40
N ILE A 178 18.28 7.00 -3.17
CA ILE A 178 19.53 6.28 -2.84
C ILE A 178 19.38 4.80 -3.17
N TYR A 179 18.29 4.16 -2.71
CA TYR A 179 18.06 2.74 -2.93
C TYR A 179 17.75 2.44 -4.40
N ALA A 180 16.97 3.29 -5.07
CA ALA A 180 16.69 3.18 -6.50
C ALA A 180 17.96 3.19 -7.35
N LYS A 181 18.91 4.08 -6.99
CA LYS A 181 20.18 4.21 -7.69
C LYS A 181 21.14 3.06 -7.38
N ALA A 182 21.13 2.57 -6.14
CA ALA A 182 22.06 1.54 -5.69
C ALA A 182 21.65 0.14 -6.17
N CYS A 183 20.34 -0.07 -6.34
CA CYS A 183 19.73 -1.33 -6.75
C CYS A 183 19.00 -1.11 -8.07
N ASP A 184 17.67 -0.95 -8.00
CA ASP A 184 16.82 -0.60 -9.11
C ASP A 184 15.55 0.10 -8.62
N TYR A 185 14.65 0.38 -9.56
CA TYR A 185 13.38 1.02 -9.27
C TYR A 185 12.57 0.33 -8.16
N ASN A 186 12.51 -1.01 -8.15
CA ASN A 186 11.72 -1.76 -7.18
C ASN A 186 12.26 -1.58 -5.76
N ALA A 187 13.59 -1.52 -5.60
CA ALA A 187 14.20 -1.18 -4.32
C ALA A 187 13.86 0.25 -3.87
N GLY A 188 13.75 1.19 -4.80
CA GLY A 188 13.28 2.55 -4.52
C GLY A 188 11.83 2.59 -4.02
N VAL A 189 10.93 1.86 -4.69
CA VAL A 189 9.51 1.76 -4.31
C VAL A 189 9.34 1.07 -2.97
N LEU A 190 10.05 -0.04 -2.76
CA LEU A 190 10.06 -0.77 -1.49
C LEU A 190 10.40 0.17 -0.33
N MET A 191 11.49 0.92 -0.44
CA MET A 191 11.92 1.83 0.62
C MET A 191 10.96 3.01 0.79
N CYS A 192 10.40 3.53 -0.31
CA CYS A 192 9.38 4.56 -0.26
C CYS A 192 8.18 4.14 0.60
N ASN A 193 7.65 2.95 0.33
CA ASN A 193 6.49 2.42 1.03
C ASN A 193 6.84 2.04 2.48
N ILE A 194 8.02 1.48 2.74
CA ILE A 194 8.50 1.21 4.11
C ILE A 194 8.46 2.51 4.94
N PHE A 195 9.10 3.58 4.47
CA PHE A 195 9.13 4.82 5.25
C PHE A 195 7.75 5.49 5.35
N GLN A 196 6.92 5.40 4.31
CA GLN A 196 5.55 5.93 4.34
C GLN A 196 4.70 5.20 5.40
N HIS A 197 4.68 3.87 5.40
CA HIS A 197 3.91 3.07 6.37
C HIS A 197 4.39 3.28 7.80
N GLY A 198 5.71 3.38 8.00
CA GLY A 198 6.27 3.74 9.30
C GLY A 198 5.73 5.09 9.79
N MET A 199 5.75 6.11 8.92
CA MET A 199 5.29 7.45 9.26
C MET A 199 3.79 7.55 9.52
N ASP A 200 2.96 6.93 8.68
CA ASP A 200 1.50 6.97 8.80
C ASP A 200 1.03 6.35 10.12
N SER A 201 1.78 5.37 10.65
CA SER A 201 1.46 4.70 11.92
C SER A 201 1.72 5.54 13.17
N VAL A 202 2.62 6.52 13.11
CA VAL A 202 3.03 7.35 14.26
C VAL A 202 2.40 8.74 14.18
N VAL A 203 2.17 9.25 12.96
CA VAL A 203 1.73 10.62 12.73
C VAL A 203 0.46 10.62 11.86
N GLY A 204 -0.69 10.33 12.48
CA GLY A 204 -2.02 10.52 11.86
C GLY A 204 -2.38 11.99 11.54
N TYR A 205 -1.40 12.89 11.49
CA TYR A 205 -1.52 14.33 11.28
C TYR A 205 -1.28 14.75 9.83
N CYS A 206 -0.55 13.96 9.05
CA CYS A 206 -0.25 14.32 7.65
C CYS A 206 -1.44 14.18 6.70
N ASP A 207 -2.56 13.65 7.19
CA ASP A 207 -3.80 13.47 6.45
C ASP A 207 -4.81 14.64 6.54
N GLN A 208 -4.60 15.63 7.44
CA GLN A 208 -5.60 16.70 7.67
C GLN A 208 -5.25 18.10 7.13
N GLY A 209 -4.22 18.27 6.29
CA GLY A 209 -3.97 19.61 5.71
C GLY A 209 -2.70 19.87 4.92
N GLY A 210 -1.81 18.90 4.80
CA GLY A 210 -0.59 19.02 4.00
C GLY A 210 0.12 17.69 3.96
N LYS A 211 -0.03 17.00 2.83
CA LYS A 211 0.24 15.57 2.66
C LYS A 211 1.70 15.19 2.94
N LEU A 212 1.88 13.96 3.44
CA LEU A 212 3.03 13.12 3.10
C LEU A 212 2.75 12.46 1.75
N THR A 213 3.12 13.15 0.70
CA THR A 213 3.28 12.58 -0.63
C THR A 213 4.70 12.03 -0.79
N ALA A 214 5.00 10.83 -0.26
CA ALA A 214 6.22 10.13 -0.68
C ALA A 214 6.19 9.75 -2.17
N SER A 215 5.01 9.81 -2.79
CA SER A 215 4.83 9.80 -4.24
C SER A 215 5.17 11.13 -4.93
N VAL A 216 5.36 12.25 -4.22
CA VAL A 216 5.64 13.59 -4.82
C VAL A 216 7.01 14.15 -4.46
N ALA A 217 7.75 13.60 -3.50
CA ALA A 217 9.13 14.06 -3.27
C ALA A 217 10.20 13.24 -4.02
N PHE A 218 9.91 12.05 -4.56
CA PHE A 218 10.76 11.47 -5.62
C PHE A 218 10.65 12.36 -6.87
N LEU A 219 9.47 12.95 -7.05
CA LEU A 219 9.19 14.08 -7.94
C LEU A 219 9.98 15.36 -7.59
N ALA A 220 10.54 15.53 -6.38
CA ALA A 220 11.32 16.72 -5.99
C ALA A 220 12.84 16.58 -6.18
N LEU A 221 13.39 15.37 -6.22
CA LEU A 221 14.70 15.12 -6.87
C LEU A 221 14.56 14.95 -8.38
N LEU A 222 13.35 14.70 -8.86
CA LEU A 222 12.91 15.00 -10.21
C LEU A 222 12.45 16.45 -10.39
N GLN A 223 12.49 17.40 -9.42
CA GLN A 223 12.01 18.79 -9.66
C GLN A 223 12.98 19.66 -10.48
N LEU A 224 13.99 19.06 -11.11
CA LEU A 224 14.56 19.60 -12.35
C LEU A 224 13.70 19.28 -13.60
N VAL A 225 12.62 18.53 -13.42
CA VAL A 225 11.55 18.10 -14.34
C VAL A 225 10.38 17.57 -13.49
N ALA A 226 9.64 18.45 -12.82
CA ALA A 226 8.19 18.22 -12.82
C ALA A 226 7.88 18.20 -14.31
N ALA A 227 7.72 17.01 -14.89
CA ALA A 227 7.19 16.92 -16.22
C ALA A 227 5.80 17.53 -16.08
N ASP A 228 5.67 18.81 -16.46
CA ASP A 228 4.47 19.21 -17.17
C ASP A 228 4.12 18.02 -18.05
N CYS A 229 2.86 17.58 -18.05
CA CYS A 229 2.39 16.57 -18.98
C CYS A 229 2.50 17.13 -20.40
N ASP A 230 3.72 17.30 -20.85
CA ASP A 230 4.15 17.91 -22.08
C ASP A 230 4.00 16.84 -23.17
N ALA A 231 4.14 17.27 -24.42
CA ALA A 231 3.95 16.35 -25.53
C ALA A 231 4.88 15.12 -25.47
N ASN A 232 6.05 15.22 -24.83
CA ASN A 232 6.99 14.10 -24.70
C ASN A 232 6.51 13.09 -23.66
N THR A 233 6.06 13.58 -22.51
CA THR A 233 5.50 12.79 -21.41
C THR A 233 4.24 12.07 -21.87
N GLN A 234 3.35 12.79 -22.57
CA GLN A 234 2.17 12.22 -23.20
C GLN A 234 2.52 11.09 -24.16
N ALA A 235 3.47 11.34 -25.07
CA ALA A 235 3.92 10.34 -26.04
C ALA A 235 4.53 9.11 -25.36
N ALA A 236 5.29 9.31 -24.28
CA ALA A 236 5.93 8.22 -23.54
C ALA A 236 4.89 7.36 -22.78
N ILE A 237 3.87 7.96 -22.15
CA ILE A 237 2.77 7.20 -21.53
C ILE A 237 2.01 6.38 -22.58
N VAL A 238 1.69 6.99 -23.72
CA VAL A 238 1.02 6.29 -24.83
C VAL A 238 1.89 5.14 -25.37
N GLN A 239 3.20 5.34 -25.43
CA GLN A 239 4.14 4.29 -25.79
C GLN A 239 4.15 3.14 -24.76
N CYS A 240 4.07 3.43 -23.46
CA CYS A 240 3.95 2.41 -22.41
C CYS A 240 2.65 1.60 -22.52
N TYR A 241 1.53 2.24 -22.87
CA TYR A 241 0.26 1.56 -23.09
C TYR A 241 0.21 0.74 -24.38
N THR A 242 1.11 0.98 -25.34
CA THR A 242 1.02 0.36 -26.66
C THR A 242 1.10 -1.19 -26.61
N PRO A 243 2.07 -1.82 -25.93
CA PRO A 243 2.11 -3.28 -25.82
C PRO A 243 0.89 -3.86 -25.09
N PHE A 244 0.42 -3.17 -24.05
CA PHE A 244 -0.76 -3.57 -23.28
C PHE A 244 -2.02 -3.57 -24.15
N LEU A 245 -2.27 -2.48 -24.89
CA LEU A 245 -3.40 -2.36 -25.81
C LEU A 245 -3.30 -3.35 -26.98
N GLN A 246 -2.10 -3.57 -27.52
CA GLN A 246 -1.88 -4.52 -28.62
C GLN A 246 -2.26 -5.95 -28.23
N TYR A 247 -2.02 -6.36 -26.98
CA TYR A 247 -2.49 -7.64 -26.49
C TYR A 247 -4.00 -7.78 -26.67
N TYR A 248 -4.78 -6.72 -26.39
CA TYR A 248 -6.23 -6.65 -26.57
C TYR A 248 -6.70 -6.36 -28.01
N GLY A 249 -5.78 -6.31 -28.99
CA GLY A 249 -6.12 -5.97 -30.37
C GLY A 249 -6.49 -4.51 -30.58
N LEU A 250 -6.07 -3.64 -29.65
CA LEU A 250 -6.27 -2.20 -29.70
C LEU A 250 -4.94 -1.50 -30.00
N SER A 251 -5.03 -0.24 -30.43
CA SER A 251 -3.87 0.60 -30.64
C SER A 251 -4.20 2.05 -30.32
N PRO A 252 -3.26 2.83 -29.76
CA PRO A 252 -3.40 4.28 -29.73
C PRO A 252 -3.58 4.85 -31.14
N SER A 253 -4.30 5.96 -31.25
CA SER A 253 -4.50 6.70 -32.50
C SER A 253 -4.14 8.16 -32.29
N ASN A 254 -3.34 8.76 -33.18
CA ASN A 254 -2.93 10.17 -33.08
C ASN A 254 -2.35 10.58 -31.71
N GLY A 255 -1.61 9.68 -31.05
CA GLY A 255 -1.03 9.96 -29.73
C GLY A 255 -2.05 9.97 -28.59
N VAL A 256 -3.22 9.35 -28.75
CA VAL A 256 -4.19 9.15 -27.68
C VAL A 256 -4.61 7.68 -27.53
N LEU A 257 -4.85 7.26 -26.29
CA LEU A 257 -5.42 5.98 -25.88
C LEU A 257 -6.86 5.85 -26.38
N PRO A 258 -7.32 4.65 -26.76
CA PRO A 258 -8.69 4.44 -27.21
C PRO A 258 -9.71 4.78 -26.10
N PRO A 259 -11.00 4.95 -26.45
CA PRO A 259 -12.05 5.07 -25.44
C PRO A 259 -11.95 3.94 -24.41
N TYR A 260 -12.10 4.26 -23.13
CA TYR A 260 -11.89 3.27 -22.06
C TYR A 260 -12.83 2.07 -22.21
N MET A 261 -14.08 2.33 -22.61
CA MET A 261 -15.07 1.27 -22.80
C MET A 261 -14.70 0.27 -23.91
N ASP A 262 -13.92 0.69 -24.92
CA ASP A 262 -13.42 -0.22 -25.95
C ASP A 262 -12.36 -1.16 -25.35
N MET A 263 -11.47 -0.63 -24.50
CA MET A 263 -10.48 -1.41 -23.75
C MET A 263 -11.14 -2.41 -22.80
N ALA A 264 -12.04 -1.93 -21.93
CA ALA A 264 -12.77 -2.77 -20.98
C ALA A 264 -13.56 -3.88 -21.69
N THR A 265 -14.17 -3.57 -22.84
CA THR A 265 -14.88 -4.58 -23.66
C THR A 265 -13.92 -5.60 -24.26
N ALA A 266 -12.78 -5.17 -24.80
CA ALA A 266 -11.78 -6.07 -25.37
C ALA A 266 -11.16 -7.01 -24.31
N MET A 267 -10.89 -6.49 -23.11
CA MET A 267 -10.47 -7.28 -21.95
C MET A 267 -11.52 -8.30 -21.54
N SER A 268 -12.75 -7.86 -21.34
CA SER A 268 -13.91 -8.68 -20.98
C SER A 268 -14.09 -9.85 -21.97
N ASN A 269 -13.99 -9.57 -23.29
CA ASN A 269 -14.07 -10.59 -24.33
C ASN A 269 -12.92 -11.62 -24.24
N LYS A 270 -11.69 -11.20 -23.90
CA LYS A 270 -10.58 -12.14 -23.69
C LYS A 270 -10.79 -13.02 -22.47
N PHE A 271 -11.28 -12.46 -21.37
CA PHE A 271 -11.63 -13.24 -20.19
C PHE A 271 -12.68 -14.31 -20.50
N ASP A 272 -13.70 -13.98 -21.30
CA ASP A 272 -14.71 -14.95 -21.71
C ASP A 272 -14.16 -16.03 -22.64
N GLN A 273 -13.18 -15.71 -23.48
CA GLN A 273 -12.58 -16.65 -24.42
C GLN A 273 -11.52 -17.56 -23.80
N GLN A 274 -10.70 -17.04 -22.88
CA GLN A 274 -9.49 -17.70 -22.40
C GLN A 274 -9.49 -17.96 -20.88
N GLY A 275 -10.47 -17.42 -20.15
CA GLY A 275 -10.62 -17.62 -18.72
C GLY A 275 -9.41 -17.13 -17.93
N LYS A 276 -8.98 -17.95 -16.94
CA LYS A 276 -7.84 -17.63 -16.07
C LYS A 276 -6.52 -17.40 -16.82
N GLN A 277 -6.35 -17.97 -18.02
CA GLN A 277 -5.15 -17.70 -18.81
C GLN A 277 -5.07 -16.23 -19.22
N ALA A 278 -6.17 -15.64 -19.70
CA ALA A 278 -6.18 -14.23 -20.05
C ALA A 278 -5.94 -13.32 -18.83
N ALA A 279 -6.35 -13.73 -17.63
CA ALA A 279 -6.03 -13.02 -16.40
C ALA A 279 -4.54 -13.09 -16.04
N ALA A 280 -3.90 -14.24 -16.24
CA ALA A 280 -2.45 -14.39 -16.03
C ALA A 280 -1.65 -13.56 -17.05
N ASP A 281 -2.07 -13.60 -18.32
CA ASP A 281 -1.47 -12.81 -19.39
C ASP A 281 -1.70 -11.31 -19.17
N MET A 282 -2.88 -10.91 -18.69
CA MET A 282 -3.14 -9.53 -18.26
C MET A 282 -2.10 -9.10 -17.22
N CYS A 283 -1.86 -9.89 -16.18
CA CYS A 283 -0.89 -9.53 -15.16
C CYS A 283 0.55 -9.40 -15.69
N ALA A 284 0.96 -10.26 -16.61
CA ALA A 284 2.25 -10.11 -17.28
C ALA A 284 2.34 -8.80 -18.07
N HIS A 285 1.28 -8.44 -18.80
CA HIS A 285 1.21 -7.19 -19.56
C HIS A 285 1.08 -5.94 -18.67
N THR A 286 0.34 -6.02 -17.56
CA THR A 286 0.24 -4.97 -16.54
C THR A 286 1.59 -4.71 -15.89
N GLN A 287 2.36 -5.76 -15.57
CA GLN A 287 3.70 -5.57 -15.01
C GLN A 287 4.63 -4.83 -15.97
N VAL A 288 4.58 -5.15 -17.28
CA VAL A 288 5.33 -4.43 -18.32
C VAL A 288 4.87 -2.98 -18.42
N LEU A 289 3.55 -2.74 -18.40
CA LEU A 289 2.96 -1.42 -18.41
C LEU A 289 3.45 -0.61 -17.20
N ASN A 290 3.26 -1.12 -15.98
CA ASN A 290 3.64 -0.46 -14.74
C ASN A 290 5.15 -0.17 -14.72
N THR A 291 5.99 -1.12 -15.13
CA THR A 291 7.44 -0.90 -15.25
C THR A 291 7.76 0.28 -16.20
N CYS A 292 7.07 0.35 -17.34
CA CYS A 292 7.26 1.44 -18.29
C CYS A 292 6.75 2.79 -17.76
N LEU A 293 5.53 2.84 -17.24
CA LEU A 293 4.94 4.05 -16.66
C LEU A 293 5.80 4.57 -15.51
N ASN A 294 6.27 3.68 -14.64
CA ASN A 294 7.15 3.98 -13.53
C ASN A 294 8.50 4.57 -13.96
N SER A 295 9.04 4.12 -15.10
CA SER A 295 10.27 4.69 -15.67
C SER A 295 10.06 6.04 -16.38
N THR A 296 8.81 6.36 -16.73
CA THR A 296 8.44 7.52 -17.54
C THR A 296 7.95 8.68 -16.68
N MET A 297 7.00 8.42 -15.79
CA MET A 297 6.41 9.38 -14.86
C MET A 297 5.55 8.63 -13.83
N TYR A 298 5.89 8.66 -12.55
CA TYR A 298 5.02 8.14 -11.49
C TYR A 298 5.00 9.08 -10.27
N PRO A 299 3.81 9.35 -9.69
CA PRO A 299 2.46 8.98 -10.17
C PRO A 299 2.01 9.84 -11.37
N ILE A 300 1.23 9.25 -12.28
CA ILE A 300 0.55 9.98 -13.36
C ILE A 300 -0.73 10.57 -12.78
N ASP A 301 -0.86 11.89 -12.78
CA ASP A 301 -2.09 12.52 -12.32
C ASP A 301 -3.20 12.48 -13.38
N SER A 302 -4.44 12.78 -12.95
CA SER A 302 -5.59 12.81 -13.84
C SER A 302 -5.49 13.90 -14.91
N ALA A 303 -4.74 14.97 -14.63
CA ALA A 303 -4.48 16.03 -15.61
C ALA A 303 -3.68 15.50 -16.80
N CYS A 304 -2.72 14.60 -16.58
CA CYS A 304 -1.96 14.02 -17.66
C CYS A 304 -2.78 13.00 -18.47
N TYR A 305 -3.58 12.15 -17.81
CA TYR A 305 -4.51 11.26 -18.52
C TYR A 305 -5.50 12.04 -19.40
N ASN A 306 -5.96 13.22 -18.98
CA ASN A 306 -6.86 14.08 -19.78
C ASN A 306 -6.30 14.46 -21.15
N HIS A 307 -4.97 14.55 -21.29
CA HIS A 307 -4.35 14.91 -22.55
C HIS A 307 -4.13 13.74 -23.49
N ILE A 308 -4.09 12.51 -22.95
CA ILE A 308 -3.74 11.31 -23.70
C ILE A 308 -4.90 10.37 -23.94
N VAL A 309 -6.11 10.62 -23.43
CA VAL A 309 -7.29 9.81 -23.74
C VAL A 309 -8.10 10.46 -24.87
N VAL A 310 -8.66 9.64 -25.76
CA VAL A 310 -9.55 10.11 -26.83
C VAL A 310 -10.65 11.03 -26.26
N GLY A 311 -10.88 12.16 -26.92
CA GLY A 311 -11.93 13.10 -26.51
C GLY A 311 -11.58 14.01 -25.33
N GLN A 312 -10.41 13.84 -24.69
CA GLN A 312 -9.93 14.66 -23.57
C GLN A 312 -10.97 14.80 -22.44
N ASN A 313 -11.65 13.69 -22.14
CA ASN A 313 -12.73 13.65 -21.16
C ASN A 313 -12.20 13.21 -19.80
N THR A 314 -12.37 14.05 -18.79
CA THR A 314 -12.02 13.76 -17.38
C THR A 314 -12.60 12.45 -16.88
N SER A 315 -13.79 12.07 -17.32
CA SER A 315 -14.39 10.80 -16.93
C SER A 315 -13.62 9.59 -17.46
N GLU A 316 -13.06 9.62 -18.67
CA GLU A 316 -12.31 8.48 -19.20
C GLU A 316 -10.92 8.39 -18.58
N SER A 317 -10.30 9.53 -18.29
CA SER A 317 -9.03 9.59 -17.56
C SER A 317 -9.11 8.90 -16.21
N TYR A 318 -10.19 9.16 -15.46
CA TYR A 318 -10.40 8.49 -14.18
C TYR A 318 -10.57 6.99 -14.33
N LEU A 319 -11.30 6.53 -15.35
CA LEU A 319 -11.47 5.09 -15.58
C LEU A 319 -10.15 4.38 -15.89
N TYR A 320 -9.25 4.99 -16.68
CA TYR A 320 -7.91 4.44 -16.90
C TYR A 320 -7.05 4.39 -15.63
N MET A 321 -7.16 5.42 -14.77
CA MET A 321 -6.45 5.45 -13.49
C MET A 321 -6.97 4.38 -12.51
N GLU A 322 -8.30 4.28 -12.38
CA GLU A 322 -8.96 3.28 -11.54
C GLU A 322 -8.57 1.87 -11.97
N ASP A 323 -8.66 1.59 -13.27
CA ASP A 323 -8.32 0.28 -13.83
C ASP A 323 -6.84 -0.07 -13.67
N ALA A 324 -5.93 0.91 -13.81
CA ALA A 324 -4.51 0.68 -13.54
C ALA A 324 -4.25 0.30 -12.07
N ALA A 325 -4.90 0.98 -11.11
CA ALA A 325 -4.78 0.67 -9.69
C ALA A 325 -5.42 -0.68 -9.33
N ILE A 326 -6.59 -0.98 -9.90
CA ILE A 326 -7.26 -2.28 -9.78
C ILE A 326 -6.35 -3.39 -10.27
N HIS A 327 -5.76 -3.26 -11.47
CA HIS A 327 -4.88 -4.28 -12.02
C HIS A 327 -3.60 -4.48 -11.24
N ASP A 328 -3.01 -3.40 -10.69
CA ASP A 328 -1.84 -3.52 -9.81
C ASP A 328 -2.18 -4.36 -8.58
N TYR A 329 -3.37 -4.16 -8.00
CA TYR A 329 -3.85 -5.01 -6.90
C TYR A 329 -4.14 -6.44 -7.32
N GLU A 330 -4.92 -6.65 -8.40
CA GLU A 330 -5.29 -7.97 -8.91
C GLU A 330 -4.07 -8.80 -9.32
N CYS A 331 -2.97 -8.15 -9.70
CA CYS A 331 -1.73 -8.81 -10.11
C CYS A 331 -0.64 -8.83 -9.04
N GLY A 332 -0.80 -8.04 -7.98
CA GLY A 332 0.05 -8.01 -6.80
C GLY A 332 -0.63 -8.63 -5.57
N ALA A 333 -0.96 -7.80 -4.58
CA ALA A 333 -1.44 -8.24 -3.27
C ALA A 333 -2.75 -9.07 -3.32
N GLY A 334 -3.61 -8.82 -4.30
CA GLY A 334 -4.87 -9.53 -4.52
C GLY A 334 -4.76 -10.79 -5.38
N ALA A 335 -3.61 -11.05 -6.01
CA ALA A 335 -3.50 -12.05 -7.08
C ALA A 335 -3.97 -13.45 -6.68
N GLN A 336 -3.56 -13.93 -5.50
CA GLN A 336 -3.95 -15.26 -5.05
C GLN A 336 -5.48 -15.43 -5.00
N VAL A 337 -6.19 -14.42 -4.49
CA VAL A 337 -7.66 -14.47 -4.34
C VAL A 337 -8.35 -14.16 -5.65
N PHE A 338 -7.85 -13.20 -6.42
CA PHE A 338 -8.33 -12.91 -7.77
C PHE A 338 -8.32 -14.16 -8.65
N PHE A 339 -7.18 -14.87 -8.72
CA PHE A 339 -7.09 -16.11 -9.47
C PHE A 339 -7.92 -17.24 -8.88
N ALA A 340 -8.07 -17.32 -7.56
CA ALA A 340 -8.93 -18.33 -6.93
C ALA A 340 -10.41 -18.12 -7.32
N GLU A 341 -10.90 -16.89 -7.22
CA GLU A 341 -12.31 -16.52 -7.38
C GLU A 341 -12.71 -16.19 -8.83
N PHE A 342 -11.75 -16.05 -9.76
CA PHE A 342 -11.95 -15.56 -11.13
C PHE A 342 -13.25 -16.07 -11.81
N TYR A 343 -13.44 -17.39 -11.93
CA TYR A 343 -14.61 -17.93 -12.63
C TYR A 343 -15.92 -17.64 -11.88
N CYS A 344 -15.87 -17.67 -10.56
CA CYS A 344 -17.07 -17.41 -9.77
C CYS A 344 -17.42 -15.92 -9.83
N SER A 345 -16.46 -15.02 -9.61
CA SER A 345 -16.66 -13.58 -9.74
C SER A 345 -17.18 -13.21 -11.12
N ARG A 346 -16.64 -13.81 -12.19
CA ARG A 346 -17.14 -13.59 -13.55
C ARG A 346 -18.58 -14.05 -13.74
N ALA A 347 -18.94 -15.23 -13.24
CA ALA A 347 -20.32 -15.72 -13.28
C ALA A 347 -21.25 -14.88 -12.40
N ALA A 348 -20.78 -14.38 -11.25
CA ALA A 348 -21.53 -13.51 -10.36
C ALA A 348 -21.84 -12.17 -11.03
N GLN A 349 -20.86 -11.57 -11.72
CA GLN A 349 -21.01 -10.35 -12.49
C GLN A 349 -22.13 -10.48 -13.54
N ILE A 350 -22.10 -11.56 -14.33
CA ILE A 350 -23.09 -11.80 -15.39
C ILE A 350 -24.48 -12.10 -14.80
N ASN A 351 -24.56 -13.03 -13.85
CA ASN A 351 -25.83 -13.51 -13.31
C ASN A 351 -26.51 -12.53 -12.34
N ASN A 352 -25.79 -11.53 -11.85
CA ASN A 352 -26.32 -10.53 -10.92
C ASN A 352 -26.17 -9.10 -11.49
N ALA A 353 -26.04 -8.93 -12.81
CA ALA A 353 -25.90 -7.64 -13.46
C ALA A 353 -26.97 -6.63 -13.03
N ASP A 354 -28.24 -7.05 -12.92
CA ASP A 354 -29.34 -6.20 -12.46
C ASP A 354 -29.14 -5.68 -11.02
N LYS A 355 -28.60 -6.51 -10.12
CA LYS A 355 -28.34 -6.12 -8.72
C LYS A 355 -27.14 -5.19 -8.61
N ILE A 356 -26.09 -5.45 -9.39
CA ILE A 356 -24.91 -4.57 -9.47
C ILE A 356 -25.34 -3.20 -10.02
N GLN A 357 -26.15 -3.20 -11.07
CA GLN A 357 -26.75 -1.98 -11.62
C GLN A 357 -27.62 -1.24 -10.60
N GLN A 358 -28.38 -1.98 -9.77
CA GLN A 358 -29.15 -1.39 -8.67
C GLN A 358 -28.23 -0.72 -7.63
N CYS A 359 -27.11 -1.34 -7.24
CA CYS A 359 -26.15 -0.70 -6.33
C CYS A 359 -25.66 0.65 -6.92
N GLN A 360 -25.37 0.69 -8.23
CA GLN A 360 -24.95 1.93 -8.91
C GLN A 360 -26.08 2.98 -8.95
N THR A 361 -27.32 2.56 -9.20
CA THR A 361 -28.48 3.45 -9.14
C THR A 361 -28.66 4.03 -7.74
N ASP A 362 -28.49 3.21 -6.70
CA ASP A 362 -28.58 3.64 -5.30
C ASP A 362 -27.46 4.62 -4.93
N LEU A 363 -26.23 4.39 -5.39
CA LEU A 363 -25.11 5.35 -5.26
C LEU A 363 -25.48 6.73 -5.82
N ASN A 364 -25.96 6.76 -7.08
CA ASN A 364 -26.34 8.01 -7.74
C ASN A 364 -27.50 8.70 -7.01
N ASN A 365 -28.49 7.93 -6.53
CA ASN A 365 -29.60 8.47 -5.76
C ASN A 365 -29.15 9.04 -4.41
N ASP A 366 -28.27 8.34 -3.69
CA ASP A 366 -27.74 8.80 -2.40
C ASP A 366 -26.97 10.11 -2.57
N ILE A 367 -26.10 10.23 -3.60
CA ILE A 367 -25.39 11.48 -3.91
C ILE A 367 -26.38 12.60 -4.28
N ASN A 368 -27.34 12.35 -5.17
CA ASN A 368 -28.34 13.34 -5.59
C ASN A 368 -29.26 13.81 -4.45
N ASN A 369 -29.48 12.94 -3.45
CA ASN A 369 -30.24 13.26 -2.24
C ASN A 369 -29.39 13.94 -1.14
N GLY A 370 -28.15 14.33 -1.45
CA GLY A 370 -27.29 15.10 -0.56
C GLY A 370 -26.50 14.26 0.45
N MET A 371 -26.38 12.94 0.23
CA MET A 371 -25.45 12.12 1.02
C MET A 371 -24.01 12.52 0.70
N ALA A 372 -23.15 12.55 1.73
CA ALA A 372 -21.72 12.69 1.53
C ALA A 372 -21.20 11.59 0.59
N VAL A 373 -20.41 11.97 -0.41
CA VAL A 373 -19.95 11.09 -1.49
C VAL A 373 -19.30 9.82 -0.95
N CYS A 374 -18.39 9.93 0.02
CA CYS A 374 -17.72 8.75 0.61
C CYS A 374 -18.68 7.79 1.30
N LYS A 375 -19.71 8.31 1.98
CA LYS A 375 -20.74 7.48 2.61
C LYS A 375 -21.64 6.78 1.58
N ALA A 376 -21.91 7.44 0.46
CA ALA A 376 -22.65 6.84 -0.65
C ALA A 376 -21.81 5.72 -1.31
N TYR A 377 -20.50 5.94 -1.49
CA TYR A 377 -19.57 4.93 -1.98
C TYR A 377 -19.39 3.76 -1.00
N ASP A 378 -19.26 4.00 0.30
CA ASP A 378 -19.19 2.93 1.33
C ASP A 378 -20.37 1.96 1.21
N LYS A 379 -21.59 2.48 1.04
CA LYS A 379 -22.78 1.66 0.76
C LYS A 379 -22.69 0.92 -0.56
N TYR A 380 -22.20 1.56 -1.62
CA TYR A 380 -22.03 0.94 -2.93
C TYR A 380 -21.03 -0.24 -2.88
N ILE A 381 -19.90 -0.04 -2.21
CA ILE A 381 -18.86 -1.06 -1.97
C ILE A 381 -19.46 -2.23 -1.19
N SER A 382 -20.16 -1.93 -0.08
CA SER A 382 -20.83 -2.95 0.74
C SER A 382 -21.90 -3.74 -0.04
N CYS A 383 -22.70 -3.05 -0.85
CA CYS A 383 -23.74 -3.65 -1.70
C CYS A 383 -23.13 -4.67 -2.67
N ASN A 384 -22.07 -4.28 -3.39
CA ASN A 384 -21.36 -5.17 -4.31
C ASN A 384 -20.66 -6.32 -3.57
N SER A 385 -19.93 -6.04 -2.50
CA SER A 385 -19.26 -7.07 -1.69
C SER A 385 -20.24 -8.17 -1.25
N VAL A 386 -21.45 -7.81 -0.79
CA VAL A 386 -22.49 -8.77 -0.40
C VAL A 386 -23.01 -9.60 -1.58
N ILE A 387 -23.15 -9.02 -2.78
CA ILE A 387 -23.58 -9.76 -3.97
C ILE A 387 -22.57 -10.85 -4.30
N TYR A 388 -21.29 -10.50 -4.39
CA TYR A 388 -20.23 -11.46 -4.71
C TYR A 388 -20.02 -12.47 -3.58
N ALA A 389 -20.12 -12.04 -2.31
CA ALA A 389 -20.04 -12.94 -1.17
C ALA A 389 -21.11 -14.04 -1.18
N LYS A 390 -22.33 -13.69 -1.63
CA LYS A 390 -23.45 -14.63 -1.71
C LYS A 390 -23.40 -15.51 -2.96
N ALA A 391 -22.91 -14.97 -4.08
CA ALA A 391 -22.80 -15.71 -5.33
C ALA A 391 -21.64 -16.72 -5.30
N CYS A 392 -20.55 -16.36 -4.60
CA CYS A 392 -19.32 -17.11 -4.51
C CYS A 392 -19.06 -17.51 -3.07
N ASP A 393 -18.16 -16.81 -2.39
CA ASP A 393 -17.89 -16.97 -0.99
C ASP A 393 -17.39 -15.67 -0.34
N PHE A 394 -17.08 -15.73 0.95
CA PHE A 394 -16.58 -14.60 1.71
C PHE A 394 -15.35 -13.92 1.07
N ASN A 395 -14.41 -14.68 0.50
CA ASN A 395 -13.19 -14.12 -0.08
C ASN A 395 -13.47 -13.38 -1.39
N ALA A 396 -14.43 -13.82 -2.19
CA ALA A 396 -14.91 -13.06 -3.33
C ALA A 396 -15.55 -11.72 -2.90
N GLY A 397 -16.29 -11.71 -1.79
CA GLY A 397 -16.82 -10.48 -1.20
C GLY A 397 -15.72 -9.51 -0.74
N VAL A 398 -14.68 -10.02 -0.10
CA VAL A 398 -13.51 -9.22 0.33
C VAL A 398 -12.74 -8.69 -0.87
N LEU A 399 -12.51 -9.52 -1.90
CA LEU A 399 -11.85 -9.11 -3.14
C LEU A 399 -12.55 -7.89 -3.75
N ILE A 400 -13.86 -7.98 -3.96
CA ILE A 400 -14.64 -6.90 -4.55
C ILE A 400 -14.67 -5.64 -3.67
N CYS A 401 -14.68 -5.79 -2.35
CA CYS A 401 -14.54 -4.67 -1.44
C CYS A 401 -13.22 -3.93 -1.70
N ASN A 402 -12.10 -4.67 -1.67
CA ASN A 402 -10.77 -4.10 -1.88
C ASN A 402 -10.63 -3.45 -3.27
N LEU A 403 -11.14 -4.08 -4.34
CA LEU A 403 -11.08 -3.51 -5.69
C LEU A 403 -11.78 -2.15 -5.77
N PHE A 404 -12.99 -2.03 -5.20
CA PHE A 404 -13.71 -0.75 -5.24
C PHE A 404 -13.12 0.30 -4.30
N THR A 405 -12.57 -0.09 -3.14
CA THR A 405 -11.85 0.85 -2.28
C THR A 405 -10.61 1.39 -2.99
N ILE A 406 -9.79 0.53 -3.59
CA ILE A 406 -8.59 0.91 -4.35
C ILE A 406 -8.93 1.80 -5.55
N SER A 407 -9.99 1.45 -6.28
CA SER A 407 -10.54 2.28 -7.35
C SER A 407 -10.87 3.67 -6.83
N LEU A 408 -11.62 3.76 -5.73
CA LEU A 408 -12.04 5.03 -5.16
C LEU A 408 -10.83 5.85 -4.68
N ASP A 409 -9.85 5.23 -4.02
CA ASP A 409 -8.68 5.93 -3.47
C ASP A 409 -7.72 6.41 -4.57
N SER A 410 -7.68 5.72 -5.71
CA SER A 410 -6.88 6.12 -6.87
C SER A 410 -7.31 7.46 -7.47
N VAL A 411 -8.58 7.85 -7.28
CA VAL A 411 -9.17 9.08 -7.81
C VAL A 411 -9.56 10.08 -6.71
N TYR A 412 -10.08 9.56 -5.60
CA TYR A 412 -10.71 10.29 -4.50
C TYR A 412 -10.13 9.87 -3.15
N ASN A 413 -8.82 10.02 -2.99
CA ASN A 413 -8.08 9.74 -1.75
C ASN A 413 -8.57 10.45 -0.46
N TYR A 414 -9.63 11.25 -0.49
CA TYR A 414 -10.18 11.86 0.72
C TYR A 414 -11.19 10.96 1.45
N CYS A 415 -11.66 9.87 0.84
CA CYS A 415 -12.67 9.01 1.45
C CYS A 415 -12.10 8.05 2.48
N ASP A 416 -11.01 7.35 2.16
CA ASP A 416 -10.32 6.48 3.12
C ASP A 416 -9.58 7.30 4.19
N ASN A 417 -8.87 8.36 3.78
CA ASN A 417 -8.08 9.23 4.67
C ASN A 417 -8.89 9.96 5.77
N ASN A 418 -10.22 10.00 5.68
CA ASN A 418 -11.09 10.56 6.71
C ASN A 418 -11.82 9.49 7.54
N GLY A 419 -11.47 8.21 7.39
CA GLY A 419 -12.16 7.08 8.02
C GLY A 419 -13.64 6.98 7.62
N GLN A 420 -14.00 7.47 6.43
CA GLN A 420 -15.39 7.52 5.96
C GLN A 420 -15.80 6.25 5.21
N LEU A 421 -14.84 5.41 4.85
CA LEU A 421 -15.07 4.08 4.33
C LEU A 421 -14.98 3.05 5.46
N THR A 422 -15.87 2.08 5.45
CA THR A 422 -15.76 0.92 6.30
C THR A 422 -14.60 0.07 5.80
N PRO A 423 -13.60 -0.26 6.64
CA PRO A 423 -12.49 -1.10 6.22
C PRO A 423 -12.99 -2.43 5.69
N CYS A 424 -12.41 -2.87 4.56
CA CYS A 424 -12.70 -4.18 4.01
C CYS A 424 -12.24 -5.28 4.99
N PRO A 425 -13.01 -6.36 5.18
CA PRO A 425 -12.58 -7.45 6.05
C PRO A 425 -11.31 -8.13 5.52
N ASN A 426 -10.48 -8.68 6.41
CA ASN A 426 -9.34 -9.49 5.99
C ASN A 426 -9.80 -10.79 5.31
N TYR A 427 -9.02 -11.26 4.33
CA TYR A 427 -9.25 -12.56 3.68
C TYR A 427 -9.26 -13.69 4.71
N ARG A 428 -10.17 -14.66 4.53
CA ARG A 428 -10.16 -15.88 5.33
C ARG A 428 -9.21 -16.87 4.67
N VAL A 429 -8.21 -17.31 5.44
CA VAL A 429 -7.35 -18.43 5.05
C VAL A 429 -8.22 -19.67 4.97
N ASN A 430 -8.62 -20.05 3.76
CA ASN A 430 -9.37 -21.27 3.55
C ASN A 430 -8.36 -22.42 3.47
N PRO A 431 -8.32 -23.36 4.45
CA PRO A 431 -7.29 -24.39 4.52
C PRO A 431 -7.28 -25.34 3.32
N LYS A 432 -8.29 -25.29 2.44
CA LYS A 432 -8.33 -26.04 1.17
C LYS A 432 -7.41 -25.49 0.08
N PHE A 433 -6.89 -24.26 0.20
CA PHE A 433 -5.97 -23.66 -0.78
C PHE A 433 -4.49 -23.72 -0.38
N LEU A 434 -4.16 -24.30 0.77
CA LEU A 434 -2.77 -24.48 1.24
C LEU A 434 -1.99 -25.61 0.54
N ILE A 435 -2.57 -26.28 -0.47
CA ILE A 435 -1.88 -27.37 -1.19
C ILE A 435 -2.20 -27.31 -2.67
N ARG A 436 -1.45 -26.48 -3.41
CA ARG A 436 -0.92 -26.82 -4.74
C ARG A 436 0.13 -25.76 -5.09
N PRO A 437 1.43 -26.12 -5.20
CA PRO A 437 2.40 -25.20 -5.76
C PRO A 437 1.98 -24.91 -7.20
N ILE A 438 1.77 -23.62 -7.49
CA ILE A 438 1.70 -23.13 -8.87
C ILE A 438 3.14 -23.26 -9.38
N VAL A 439 3.38 -24.31 -10.17
CA VAL A 439 4.60 -24.43 -10.96
C VAL A 439 4.37 -23.54 -12.19
N PHE A 440 5.13 -22.46 -12.29
CA PHE A 440 5.28 -21.70 -13.53
C PHE A 440 6.13 -22.48 -14.54
#